data_AF-A0A933WCT5-F1
#
_entry.id   AF-A0A933WCT5-F1
#
_cell.length_a   1.000
_cell.length_b   1.000
_cell.length_c   1.000
_cell.angle_alpha   90.00
_cell.angle_beta   90.00
_cell.angle_gamma   90.00
#
_symmetry.space_group_name_H-M   'P 1'
#
loop_
_entity.id
_entity.type
_entity.pdbx_description
1 polymer ?
#
loop_
_entity_poly.entity_id
_entity_poly.type
_entity_poly.pdbx_seq_one_letter_code
_entity_poly.pdbx_strand_id
1 'polypeptide(L)'
;MEIEEEQQIVIPNKLPLLPVRDIVIFPYMVLPLFVGREMSIKAIEDALAGNRMIFLVAQKLLDVENPEPKDIYNIGTVGMIMRMLKLPDGRIKILVQGIAKAKIQEYVQKEPYYQVNIDRITEEKVPEVTLEIEALMRTIKEQVEKMITLGKIIIPDIMVVVENIDDPGRLADIIVSNLGLKVEAAQEVLEIISPVVRLKKVNEILNKELEVLSMQQKIQAEARGEIDKTQREYYLREQLKAIQKELGESDDRAEEISEFRKRITEAKMPEKVAKEAEKQLKRLERMHPDTAEASTVRTYLEWLV
;
A
#
# COMPACT_ATOMS: atom_id res chain seq x y z
N MET A 1 31.98 -4.03 -27.68
CA MET A 1 30.52 -3.91 -27.86
C MET A 1 30.27 -2.43 -28.06
N GLU A 2 29.92 -2.08 -29.29
CA GLU A 2 29.68 -0.71 -29.72
C GLU A 2 28.52 -0.14 -28.90
N ILE A 3 28.76 1.03 -28.30
CA ILE A 3 27.72 1.84 -27.67
C ILE A 3 26.88 2.33 -28.85
N GLU A 4 25.69 1.74 -29.05
CA GLU A 4 24.71 2.24 -30.02
C GLU A 4 24.49 3.74 -29.73
N GLU A 5 24.88 4.58 -30.68
CA GLU A 5 24.61 6.01 -30.65
C GLU A 5 23.11 6.21 -30.41
N GLU A 6 22.74 6.94 -29.35
CA GLU A 6 21.36 7.35 -29.10
C GLU A 6 20.84 8.07 -30.35
N GLN A 7 20.07 7.37 -31.19
CA GLN A 7 19.37 7.99 -32.31
C GLN A 7 18.56 9.15 -31.72
N GLN A 8 18.94 10.38 -32.05
CA GLN A 8 18.23 11.56 -31.55
C GLN A 8 16.79 11.49 -32.02
N ILE A 9 15.90 11.11 -31.10
CA ILE A 9 14.46 11.07 -31.36
C ILE A 9 14.02 12.50 -31.64
N VAL A 10 13.71 12.78 -32.91
CA VAL A 10 13.21 14.09 -33.35
C VAL A 10 11.74 14.19 -32.94
N ILE A 11 11.50 14.90 -31.84
CA ILE A 11 10.14 15.17 -31.35
C ILE A 11 9.59 16.37 -32.13
N PRO A 12 8.47 16.22 -32.85
CA PRO A 12 7.81 17.34 -33.51
C PRO A 12 7.16 18.28 -32.51
N ASN A 13 7.09 19.56 -32.87
CA ASN A 13 6.47 20.58 -32.03
C ASN A 13 4.95 20.43 -31.97
N LYS A 14 4.32 19.80 -32.97
CA LYS A 14 2.86 19.60 -33.02
C LYS A 14 2.54 18.14 -32.75
N LEU A 15 1.76 17.85 -31.71
CA LEU A 15 1.38 16.49 -31.34
C LEU A 15 -0.10 16.37 -30.98
N PRO A 16 -0.73 15.21 -31.24
CA PRO A 16 -2.02 14.88 -30.65
C PRO A 16 -1.86 14.75 -29.13
N LEU A 17 -2.81 15.31 -28.38
CA LEU A 17 -2.84 15.29 -26.92
C LEU A 17 -3.81 14.21 -26.43
N LEU A 18 -3.35 13.38 -25.51
CA LEU A 18 -4.15 12.39 -24.82
C LEU A 18 -4.21 12.69 -23.32
N PRO A 19 -5.39 13.11 -22.82
CA PRO A 19 -5.60 13.27 -21.38
C PRO A 19 -5.60 11.91 -20.70
N VAL A 20 -4.70 11.70 -19.74
CA VAL A 20 -4.58 10.47 -18.96
C VAL A 20 -5.28 10.66 -17.60
N ARG A 21 -6.05 9.66 -17.17
CA ARG A 21 -6.66 9.63 -15.84
C ARG A 21 -5.76 8.92 -14.84
N ASP A 22 -5.76 9.41 -13.61
CA ASP A 22 -5.22 8.73 -12.42
C ASP A 22 -3.72 8.38 -12.46
N ILE A 23 -2.98 8.92 -13.43
CA ILE A 23 -1.54 8.72 -13.50
C ILE A 23 -0.83 9.86 -14.23
N VAL A 24 0.37 10.16 -13.75
CA VAL A 24 1.35 11.02 -14.41
C VAL A 24 2.43 10.13 -15.00
N ILE A 25 2.66 10.24 -16.30
CA ILE A 25 3.65 9.42 -17.01
C ILE A 25 4.97 10.17 -17.00
N PHE A 26 6.02 9.52 -16.51
CA PHE A 26 7.38 10.08 -16.48
C PHE A 26 8.18 9.65 -17.71
N PRO A 27 9.26 10.37 -18.06
CA PRO A 27 10.27 9.87 -18.98
C PRO A 27 10.74 8.45 -18.60
N TYR A 28 11.09 7.64 -19.59
CA TYR A 28 11.54 6.23 -19.47
C TYR A 28 10.48 5.24 -18.98
N MET A 29 9.36 5.71 -18.41
CA MET A 29 8.28 4.85 -17.95
C MET A 29 7.61 4.13 -19.12
N VAL A 30 7.43 2.81 -18.99
CA VAL A 30 6.70 1.98 -19.95
C VAL A 30 5.46 1.40 -19.28
N LEU A 31 4.28 1.71 -19.78
CA LEU A 31 3.04 1.19 -19.23
C LEU A 31 1.95 0.95 -20.29
N PRO A 32 1.06 -0.02 -20.06
CA PRO A 32 -0.13 -0.18 -20.88
C PRO A 32 -1.19 0.87 -20.48
N LEU A 33 -1.81 1.51 -21.47
CA LEU A 33 -2.98 2.38 -21.29
C LEU A 33 -4.19 1.76 -21.99
N PHE A 34 -5.34 1.80 -21.32
CA PHE A 34 -6.63 1.38 -21.85
C PHE A 34 -7.45 2.62 -22.20
N VAL A 35 -7.85 2.72 -23.46
CA VAL A 35 -8.47 3.92 -24.02
C VAL A 35 -9.79 3.54 -24.66
N GLY A 36 -10.88 4.19 -24.22
CA GLY A 36 -12.23 3.94 -24.72
C GLY A 36 -12.96 5.17 -25.25
N ARG A 37 -12.46 6.38 -24.98
CA ARG A 37 -13.12 7.62 -25.43
C ARG A 37 -12.83 7.85 -26.91
N GLU A 38 -13.85 8.21 -27.68
CA GLU A 38 -13.72 8.44 -29.13
C GLU A 38 -12.64 9.48 -29.46
N MET A 39 -12.60 10.61 -28.75
CA MET A 39 -11.57 11.64 -28.97
C MET A 39 -10.15 11.09 -28.75
N SER A 40 -9.95 10.29 -27.70
CA SER A 40 -8.65 9.69 -27.39
C SER A 40 -8.26 8.61 -28.40
N ILE A 41 -9.23 7.82 -28.89
CA ILE A 41 -9.01 6.85 -29.96
C ILE A 41 -8.55 7.55 -31.24
N LYS A 42 -9.21 8.65 -31.63
CA LYS A 42 -8.82 9.42 -32.82
C LYS A 42 -7.43 10.04 -32.69
N ALA A 43 -7.07 10.55 -31.50
CA ALA A 43 -5.72 11.05 -31.22
C ALA A 43 -4.64 9.96 -31.38
N ILE A 44 -4.93 8.73 -30.95
CA ILE A 44 -4.04 7.57 -31.10
C ILE A 44 -3.91 7.16 -32.56
N GLU A 45 -5.01 7.13 -33.31
CA GLU A 45 -4.99 6.77 -34.74
C GLU A 45 -4.19 7.78 -35.55
N ASP A 46 -4.32 9.08 -35.26
CA ASP A 46 -3.49 10.15 -35.86
C ASP A 46 -2.01 9.99 -35.53
N ALA A 47 -1.68 9.77 -34.25
CA ALA A 47 -0.30 9.51 -33.82
C ALA A 47 0.32 8.32 -34.56
N LEU A 48 -0.42 7.21 -34.68
CA LEU A 48 0.02 5.99 -35.35
C LEU A 48 0.19 6.15 -36.87
N ALA A 49 -0.59 7.03 -37.50
CA ALA A 49 -0.44 7.37 -38.91
C ALA A 49 0.78 8.25 -39.20
N GLY A 50 1.26 8.99 -38.18
CA GLY A 50 2.45 9.83 -38.25
C GLY A 50 3.70 9.17 -37.67
N ASN A 51 4.28 9.83 -36.68
CA ASN A 51 5.56 9.48 -36.03
C ASN A 51 5.41 8.59 -34.78
N ARG A 52 4.19 8.12 -34.50
CA ARG A 52 3.83 7.34 -33.30
C ARG A 52 4.03 8.08 -31.97
N MET A 53 4.23 9.39 -31.99
CA MET A 53 4.34 10.20 -30.79
C MET A 53 3.00 10.80 -30.41
N ILE A 54 2.77 10.86 -29.11
CA ILE A 54 1.56 11.40 -28.52
C ILE A 54 1.95 12.18 -27.27
N PHE A 55 1.27 13.29 -27.01
CA PHE A 55 1.53 14.09 -25.82
C PHE A 55 0.58 13.71 -24.70
N LEU A 56 1.13 13.19 -23.60
CA LEU A 56 0.38 12.61 -22.49
C LEU A 56 0.35 13.60 -21.35
N VAL A 57 -0.86 13.95 -20.92
CA VAL A 57 -1.07 14.96 -19.87
C VAL A 57 -2.05 14.42 -18.86
N ALA A 58 -1.70 14.52 -17.58
CA ALA A 58 -2.61 14.12 -16.52
C ALA A 58 -3.83 15.06 -16.41
N GLN A 59 -4.97 14.48 -16.07
CA GLN A 59 -6.18 15.21 -15.69
C GLN A 59 -6.07 15.70 -14.24
N LYS A 60 -6.56 16.91 -13.96
CA LYS A 60 -6.68 17.46 -12.60
C LYS A 60 -7.86 16.84 -11.85
N LEU A 61 -8.96 16.59 -12.57
CA LEU A 61 -10.20 16.04 -12.02
C LEU A 61 -10.45 14.65 -12.62
N LEU A 62 -10.51 13.62 -11.77
CA LEU A 62 -10.66 12.22 -12.19
C LEU A 62 -12.03 11.95 -12.85
N ASP A 63 -13.06 12.64 -12.38
CA ASP A 63 -14.46 12.35 -12.72
C ASP A 63 -14.91 12.95 -14.07
N VAL A 64 -14.09 13.81 -14.68
CA VAL A 64 -14.46 14.48 -15.93
C VAL A 64 -14.22 13.53 -17.12
N GLU A 65 -15.28 13.24 -17.88
CA GLU A 65 -15.22 12.36 -19.05
C GLU A 65 -14.65 13.03 -20.29
N ASN A 66 -14.99 14.29 -20.52
CA ASN A 66 -14.44 15.07 -21.63
C ASN A 66 -13.75 16.29 -21.04
N PRO A 67 -12.48 16.17 -20.62
CA PRO A 67 -11.78 17.25 -19.94
C PRO A 67 -11.57 18.41 -20.89
N GLU A 68 -11.89 19.62 -20.42
CA GLU A 68 -11.54 20.84 -21.10
C GLU A 68 -10.06 21.18 -20.86
N PRO A 69 -9.45 22.08 -21.66
CA PRO A 69 -8.08 22.52 -21.44
C PRO A 69 -7.75 23.00 -20.00
N LYS A 70 -8.75 23.52 -19.27
CA LYS A 70 -8.59 23.96 -17.88
C LYS A 70 -8.46 22.80 -16.88
N ASP A 71 -9.03 21.65 -17.22
CA ASP A 71 -9.13 20.45 -16.39
C ASP A 71 -7.91 19.53 -16.54
N ILE A 72 -6.95 19.89 -17.39
CA ILE A 72 -5.69 19.18 -17.59
C ILE A 72 -4.50 20.02 -17.17
N TYR A 73 -3.41 19.37 -16.80
CA TYR A 73 -2.16 20.05 -16.51
C TYR A 73 -1.53 20.63 -17.78
N ASN A 74 -0.59 21.57 -17.61
CA ASN A 74 0.08 22.19 -18.76
C ASN A 74 1.40 21.50 -19.10
N ILE A 75 2.00 20.78 -18.15
CA ILE A 75 3.22 20.01 -18.33
C ILE A 75 2.84 18.54 -18.37
N GLY A 76 3.40 17.84 -19.34
CA GLY A 76 3.19 16.41 -19.55
C GLY A 76 4.43 15.78 -20.16
N THR A 77 4.24 14.57 -20.67
CA THR A 77 5.32 13.77 -21.23
C THR A 77 4.97 13.39 -22.66
N VAL A 78 5.89 13.64 -23.58
CA VAL A 78 5.84 13.07 -24.91
C VAL A 78 6.09 11.58 -24.78
N GLY A 79 5.13 10.77 -25.22
CA GLY A 79 5.27 9.33 -25.26
C GLY A 79 5.30 8.80 -26.69
N MET A 80 5.95 7.66 -26.87
CA MET A 80 5.93 6.89 -28.11
C MET A 80 5.07 5.65 -27.94
N ILE A 81 4.13 5.47 -28.86
CA ILE A 81 3.27 4.29 -28.92
C ILE A 81 4.09 3.14 -29.49
N MET A 82 4.49 2.22 -28.62
CA MET A 82 5.28 1.05 -28.99
C MET A 82 4.41 -0.01 -29.67
N ARG A 83 3.22 -0.26 -29.11
CA ARG A 83 2.28 -1.28 -29.59
C ARG A 83 0.84 -0.81 -29.40
N MET A 84 -0.05 -1.30 -30.25
CA MET A 84 -1.50 -1.08 -30.16
C MET A 84 -2.25 -2.39 -30.40
N LEU A 85 -3.28 -2.62 -29.61
CA LEU A 85 -4.20 -3.75 -29.74
C LEU A 85 -5.64 -3.24 -29.61
N LYS A 86 -6.47 -3.47 -30.64
CA LYS A 86 -7.92 -3.24 -30.56
C LYS A 86 -8.56 -4.42 -29.83
N LEU A 87 -9.34 -4.12 -28.79
CA LEU A 87 -10.08 -5.12 -28.02
C LEU A 87 -11.46 -5.39 -28.65
N PRO A 88 -12.07 -6.57 -28.44
CA PRO A 88 -13.37 -6.92 -29.02
C PRO A 88 -14.52 -5.99 -28.60
N ASP A 89 -14.37 -5.29 -27.48
CA ASP A 89 -15.35 -4.34 -26.93
C ASP A 89 -15.23 -2.93 -27.54
N GLY A 90 -14.35 -2.74 -28.53
CA GLY A 90 -14.11 -1.45 -29.19
C GLY A 90 -13.09 -0.56 -28.48
N ARG A 91 -12.59 -0.93 -27.29
CA ARG A 91 -11.51 -0.19 -26.62
C ARG A 91 -10.17 -0.50 -27.28
N ILE A 92 -9.20 0.39 -27.08
CA ILE A 92 -7.83 0.23 -27.54
C ILE A 92 -6.90 0.09 -26.33
N LYS A 93 -6.06 -0.94 -26.34
CA LYS A 93 -4.94 -1.08 -25.43
C LYS A 93 -3.67 -0.64 -26.16
N ILE A 94 -2.99 0.37 -25.65
CA ILE A 94 -1.67 0.80 -26.16
C ILE A 94 -0.59 0.54 -25.14
N LEU A 95 0.62 0.20 -25.60
CA LEU A 95 1.83 0.20 -24.79
C LEU A 95 2.63 1.45 -25.14
N VAL A 96 2.91 2.30 -24.16
CA VAL A 96 3.53 3.60 -24.38
C VAL A 96 4.79 3.73 -23.54
N GLN A 97 5.83 4.33 -24.13
CA GLN A 97 7.06 4.70 -23.45
C GLN A 97 7.14 6.23 -23.34
N GLY A 98 7.32 6.76 -22.14
CA GLY A 98 7.64 8.17 -21.93
C GLY A 98 9.04 8.51 -22.46
N ILE A 99 9.17 9.59 -23.22
CA ILE A 99 10.43 10.01 -23.85
C ILE A 99 10.98 11.25 -23.17
N ALA A 100 10.20 12.34 -23.14
CA ALA A 100 10.68 13.63 -22.68
C ALA A 100 9.54 14.49 -22.14
N LYS A 101 9.85 15.37 -21.19
CA LYS A 101 8.91 16.36 -20.68
C LYS A 101 8.68 17.45 -21.72
N ALA A 102 7.45 17.94 -21.80
CA ALA A 102 7.13 19.13 -22.58
C ALA A 102 5.97 19.91 -21.94
N LYS A 103 5.86 21.18 -22.33
CA LYS A 103 4.81 22.08 -21.90
C LYS A 103 3.89 22.39 -23.08
N ILE A 104 2.59 22.47 -22.84
CA ILE A 104 1.63 22.97 -23.81
C ILE A 104 1.89 24.46 -24.04
N GLN A 105 2.16 24.81 -25.29
CA GLN A 105 2.28 26.20 -25.73
C GLN A 105 0.90 26.71 -26.17
N GLU A 106 0.22 25.97 -27.05
CA GLU A 106 -1.11 26.33 -27.56
C GLU A 106 -1.92 25.11 -28.02
N TYR A 107 -3.25 25.26 -28.00
CA TYR A 107 -4.18 24.28 -28.59
C TYR A 107 -4.51 24.72 -30.00
N VAL A 108 -3.96 24.02 -30.98
CA VAL A 108 -4.17 24.30 -32.42
C VAL A 108 -5.43 23.63 -32.96
N GLN A 109 -5.96 22.64 -32.25
CA GLN A 109 -7.21 21.95 -32.59
C GLN A 109 -7.90 21.45 -31.31
N LYS A 110 -9.23 21.44 -31.32
CA LYS A 110 -10.06 20.83 -30.25
C LYS A 110 -10.85 19.61 -30.71
N GLU A 111 -11.35 19.64 -31.94
CA GLU A 111 -12.11 18.54 -32.54
C GLU A 111 -11.40 18.01 -33.79
N PRO A 112 -11.47 16.69 -34.07
CA PRO A 112 -12.18 15.67 -33.30
C PRO A 112 -11.37 15.11 -32.11
N TYR A 113 -10.18 15.68 -31.87
CA TYR A 113 -9.32 15.46 -30.71
C TYR A 113 -8.45 16.70 -30.49
N TYR A 114 -7.85 16.84 -29.30
CA TYR A 114 -6.93 17.93 -29.01
C TYR A 114 -5.61 17.74 -29.74
N GLN A 115 -5.20 18.77 -30.49
CA GLN A 115 -3.86 18.86 -31.04
C GLN A 115 -3.21 20.11 -30.46
N VAL A 116 -1.95 20.00 -30.06
CA VAL A 116 -1.22 21.06 -29.36
C VAL A 116 0.14 21.30 -29.98
N ASN A 117 0.60 22.55 -29.90
CA ASN A 117 2.02 22.84 -30.01
C ASN A 117 2.66 22.73 -28.62
N ILE A 118 3.83 22.10 -28.58
CA ILE A 118 4.57 21.81 -27.35
C ILE A 118 5.95 22.45 -27.38
N ASP A 119 6.36 22.96 -26.22
CA ASP A 119 7.72 23.36 -25.94
C ASP A 119 8.41 22.24 -25.16
N ARG A 120 9.44 21.62 -25.74
CA ARG A 120 10.22 20.59 -25.06
C ARG A 120 10.93 21.19 -23.86
N ILE A 121 10.80 20.56 -22.70
CA ILE A 121 11.54 20.97 -21.50
C ILE A 121 12.89 20.26 -21.55
N THR A 122 13.94 21.01 -21.86
CA THR A 122 15.32 20.52 -21.74
C THR A 122 15.79 20.72 -20.31
N GLU A 123 16.25 19.65 -19.68
CA GLU A 123 16.82 19.73 -18.34
C GLU A 123 18.16 20.46 -18.39
N GLU A 124 18.43 21.30 -17.39
CA GLU A 124 19.75 21.88 -17.21
C GLU A 124 20.74 20.75 -16.97
N LYS A 125 21.75 20.63 -17.85
CA LYS A 125 22.85 19.69 -17.61
C LYS A 125 23.53 20.11 -16.31
N VAL A 126 23.57 19.20 -15.34
CA VAL A 126 24.34 19.41 -14.12
C VAL A 126 25.81 19.50 -14.54
N PRO A 127 26.47 20.68 -14.42
CA PRO A 127 27.81 20.87 -14.98
C PRO A 127 28.85 19.97 -14.30
N GLU A 128 28.63 19.70 -13.02
CA GLU A 128 29.47 18.84 -12.20
C GLU A 128 28.61 18.18 -11.11
N VAL A 129 28.62 16.85 -11.04
CA VAL A 129 27.97 16.12 -9.96
C VAL A 129 28.84 16.28 -8.71
N THR A 130 28.41 17.12 -7.79
CA THR A 130 29.11 17.32 -6.52
C THR A 130 29.00 16.09 -5.63
N LEU A 131 29.96 15.92 -4.71
CA LEU A 131 29.92 14.89 -3.64
C LEU A 131 28.58 14.85 -2.89
N GLU A 132 27.93 16.01 -2.69
CA GLU A 132 26.61 16.08 -2.06
C GLU A 132 25.51 15.41 -2.90
N ILE A 133 25.55 15.59 -4.23
CA ILE A 133 24.60 14.97 -5.14
C ILE A 133 24.84 13.47 -5.20
N GLU A 134 26.10 13.02 -5.27
CA GLU A 134 26.44 11.59 -5.22
C GLU A 134 25.95 10.92 -3.92
N ALA A 135 26.19 11.56 -2.78
CA ALA A 135 25.73 11.09 -1.48
C ALA A 135 24.19 11.02 -1.41
N LEU A 136 23.50 12.02 -1.98
CA LEU A 136 22.03 12.02 -2.06
C LEU A 136 21.52 10.89 -2.97
N MET A 137 22.12 10.68 -4.14
CA MET A 137 21.76 9.58 -5.04
C MET A 137 21.95 8.23 -4.36
N ARG A 138 23.08 8.02 -3.66
CA ARG A 138 23.32 6.80 -2.90
C ARG A 138 22.28 6.59 -1.80
N THR A 139 21.96 7.64 -1.05
CA THR A 139 20.92 7.59 0.01
C THR A 139 19.58 7.15 -0.58
N ILE A 140 19.20 7.71 -1.72
CA ILE A 140 17.96 7.37 -2.42
C ILE A 140 17.97 5.91 -2.91
N LYS A 141 19.08 5.43 -3.49
CA LYS A 141 19.23 4.03 -3.91
C LYS A 141 19.04 3.07 -2.72
N GLU A 142 19.68 3.36 -1.59
CA GLU A 142 19.55 2.58 -0.34
C GLU A 142 18.12 2.63 0.24
N GLN A 143 17.43 3.78 0.12
CA GLN A 143 16.04 3.90 0.54
C GLN A 143 15.11 3.03 -0.30
N VAL A 144 15.27 3.02 -1.63
CA VAL A 144 14.45 2.18 -2.53
C VAL A 144 14.66 0.69 -2.21
N GLU A 145 15.90 0.26 -1.99
CA GLU A 145 16.20 -1.11 -1.56
C GLU A 145 15.48 -1.47 -0.25
N LYS A 146 15.48 -0.57 0.75
CA LYS A 146 14.73 -0.75 1.99
C LYS A 146 13.23 -0.87 1.75
N MET A 147 12.65 -0.10 0.84
CA MET A 147 11.22 -0.22 0.52
C MET A 147 10.85 -1.59 -0.06
N ILE A 148 11.72 -2.14 -0.91
CA ILE A 148 11.54 -3.47 -1.50
C ILE A 148 11.58 -4.54 -0.39
N THR A 149 12.55 -4.45 0.53
CA THR A 149 12.65 -5.40 1.66
C THR A 149 11.48 -5.29 2.64
N LEU A 150 10.87 -4.09 2.77
CA LEU A 150 9.63 -3.86 3.52
C LEU A 150 8.37 -4.34 2.78
N GLY A 151 8.50 -4.91 1.58
CA GLY A 151 7.40 -5.56 0.85
C GLY A 151 6.69 -4.65 -0.16
N LYS A 152 7.23 -3.47 -0.49
CA LYS A 152 6.70 -2.68 -1.60
C LYS A 152 6.95 -3.42 -2.91
N ILE A 153 5.89 -3.68 -3.66
CA ILE A 153 5.96 -4.38 -4.94
C ILE A 153 6.61 -3.43 -5.95
N ILE A 154 7.84 -3.73 -6.33
CA ILE A 154 8.59 -3.05 -7.38
C ILE A 154 9.02 -4.12 -8.40
N ILE A 155 9.13 -3.74 -9.67
CA ILE A 155 9.57 -4.66 -10.74
C ILE A 155 11.00 -5.16 -10.42
N PRO A 156 11.26 -6.48 -10.37
CA PRO A 156 12.55 -7.04 -9.94
C PRO A 156 13.78 -6.50 -10.68
N ASP A 157 13.63 -6.19 -11.97
CA ASP A 157 14.75 -5.76 -12.82
C ASP A 157 15.11 -4.28 -12.64
N ILE A 158 14.29 -3.50 -11.92
CA ILE A 158 14.52 -2.06 -11.83
C ILE A 158 15.70 -1.70 -10.94
N MET A 159 16.04 -2.54 -9.95
CA MET A 159 17.18 -2.27 -9.06
C MET A 159 18.49 -2.22 -9.83
N VAL A 160 18.66 -3.13 -10.80
CA VAL A 160 19.84 -3.14 -11.68
C VAL A 160 19.92 -1.84 -12.49
N VAL A 161 18.78 -1.33 -12.97
CA VAL A 161 18.72 -0.07 -13.70
C VAL A 161 19.06 1.11 -12.77
N VAL A 162 18.46 1.14 -11.57
CA VAL A 162 18.65 2.19 -10.56
C VAL A 162 20.10 2.27 -10.09
N GLU A 163 20.77 1.14 -9.90
CA GLU A 163 22.18 1.08 -9.47
C GLU A 163 23.12 1.72 -10.49
N ASN A 164 22.89 1.49 -11.79
CA ASN A 164 23.75 1.93 -12.88
C ASN A 164 23.45 3.35 -13.39
N ILE A 165 22.52 4.09 -12.76
CA ILE A 165 22.22 5.47 -13.15
C ILE A 165 23.12 6.45 -12.40
N ASP A 166 23.84 7.26 -13.18
CA ASP A 166 24.70 8.35 -12.72
C ASP A 166 24.08 9.74 -12.94
N ASP A 167 22.95 9.81 -13.67
CA ASP A 167 22.22 11.07 -13.87
C ASP A 167 21.15 11.28 -12.78
N PRO A 168 21.20 12.38 -12.02
CA PRO A 168 20.25 12.62 -10.92
C PRO A 168 18.82 12.83 -11.40
N GLY A 169 18.63 13.36 -12.61
CA GLY A 169 17.31 13.62 -13.16
C GLY A 169 16.59 12.34 -13.57
N ARG A 170 17.30 11.50 -14.32
CA ARG A 170 16.87 10.16 -14.72
C ARG A 170 16.62 9.25 -13.53
N LEU A 171 17.47 9.31 -12.50
CA LEU A 171 17.26 8.56 -11.27
C LEU A 171 15.94 8.96 -10.59
N ALA A 172 15.69 10.27 -10.47
CA ALA A 172 14.47 10.79 -9.88
C ALA A 172 13.20 10.35 -10.64
N ASP A 173 13.21 10.47 -11.97
CA ASP A 173 12.06 10.09 -12.81
C ASP A 173 11.76 8.58 -12.73
N ILE A 174 12.79 7.74 -12.79
CA ILE A 174 12.63 6.28 -12.72
C ILE A 174 12.07 5.86 -11.36
N ILE A 175 12.58 6.42 -10.27
CA ILE A 175 12.09 6.09 -8.93
C ILE A 175 10.63 6.49 -8.77
N VAL A 176 10.28 7.74 -9.10
CA VAL A 176 8.92 8.26 -8.92
C VAL A 176 7.90 7.47 -9.73
N SER A 177 8.26 7.02 -10.93
CA SER A 177 7.40 6.20 -11.77
C SER A 177 7.00 4.86 -11.13
N ASN A 178 7.71 4.41 -10.08
CA ASN A 178 7.46 3.16 -9.36
C ASN A 178 6.93 3.35 -7.94
N LEU A 179 6.77 4.60 -7.47
CA LEU A 179 6.30 4.86 -6.11
C LEU A 179 4.78 4.79 -5.95
N GLY A 180 4.02 4.88 -7.05
CA GLY A 180 2.55 4.89 -7.01
C GLY A 180 1.99 6.15 -6.33
N LEU A 181 2.58 7.31 -6.60
CA LEU A 181 2.15 8.58 -6.00
C LEU A 181 0.77 9.01 -6.54
N LYS A 182 0.05 9.77 -5.71
CA LYS A 182 -1.15 10.49 -6.15
C LYS A 182 -0.79 11.48 -7.27
N VAL A 183 -1.73 11.73 -8.17
CA VAL A 183 -1.54 12.57 -9.36
C VAL A 183 -0.98 13.94 -9.00
N GLU A 184 -1.46 14.59 -7.94
CA GLU A 184 -1.03 15.93 -7.54
C GLU A 184 0.46 15.94 -7.14
N ALA A 185 0.88 14.97 -6.34
CA ALA A 185 2.26 14.85 -5.90
C ALA A 185 3.19 14.43 -7.04
N ALA A 186 2.74 13.49 -7.88
CA ALA A 186 3.49 13.07 -9.07
C ALA A 186 3.66 14.24 -10.05
N GLN A 187 2.61 15.04 -10.25
CA GLN A 187 2.66 16.20 -11.13
C GLN A 187 3.60 17.27 -10.57
N GLU A 188 3.56 17.55 -9.26
CA GLU A 188 4.51 18.47 -8.62
C GLU A 188 5.96 18.08 -8.94
N VAL A 189 6.29 16.78 -8.89
CA VAL A 189 7.63 16.28 -9.22
C VAL A 189 7.93 16.39 -10.72
N LEU A 190 6.96 16.10 -11.60
CA LEU A 190 7.12 16.23 -13.04
C LEU A 190 7.44 17.68 -13.44
N GLU A 191 6.82 18.65 -12.78
CA GLU A 191 6.96 20.08 -13.07
C GLU A 191 8.30 20.68 -12.59
N ILE A 192 9.06 19.97 -11.75
CA ILE A 192 10.41 20.40 -11.36
C ILE A 192 11.38 20.15 -12.51
N ILE A 193 11.92 21.25 -13.05
CA ILE A 193 12.86 21.24 -14.18
C ILE A 193 14.29 20.92 -13.71
N SER A 194 14.72 21.46 -12.56
CA SER A 194 16.07 21.24 -12.05
C SER A 194 16.26 19.80 -11.55
N PRO A 195 17.20 19.01 -12.11
CA PRO A 195 17.43 17.63 -11.70
C PRO A 195 17.72 17.48 -10.21
N VAL A 196 18.52 18.38 -9.64
CA VAL A 196 18.94 18.33 -8.23
C VAL A 196 17.78 18.66 -7.29
N VAL A 197 16.97 19.67 -7.64
CA VAL A 197 15.78 20.03 -6.83
C VAL A 197 14.76 18.88 -6.87
N ARG A 198 14.58 18.27 -8.05
CA ARG A 198 13.70 17.11 -8.22
C ARG A 198 14.18 15.94 -7.38
N LEU A 199 15.48 15.62 -7.44
CA LEU A 199 16.08 14.55 -6.64
C LEU A 199 15.88 14.76 -5.13
N LYS A 200 16.05 16.00 -4.63
CA LYS A 200 15.76 16.35 -3.23
C LYS A 200 14.29 16.13 -2.87
N LYS A 201 13.36 16.55 -3.74
CA LYS A 201 11.93 16.32 -3.55
C LYS A 201 11.59 14.82 -3.49
N VAL A 202 12.22 14.01 -4.35
CA VAL A 202 12.04 12.55 -4.35
C VAL A 202 12.55 11.94 -3.05
N ASN A 203 13.71 12.36 -2.54
CA ASN A 203 14.21 11.93 -1.23
C ASN A 203 13.23 12.23 -0.09
N GLU A 204 12.62 13.43 -0.07
CA GLU A 204 11.61 13.77 0.93
C GLU A 204 10.38 12.84 0.86
N ILE A 205 9.92 12.52 -0.35
CA ILE A 205 8.80 11.61 -0.58
C ILE A 205 9.16 10.19 -0.12
N LEU A 206 10.35 9.70 -0.48
CA LEU A 206 10.83 8.38 -0.09
C LEU A 206 10.93 8.23 1.43
N ASN A 207 11.44 9.23 2.13
CA ASN A 207 11.53 9.20 3.59
C ASN A 207 10.14 9.05 4.23
N LYS A 208 9.16 9.84 3.80
CA LYS A 208 7.78 9.74 4.30
C LYS A 208 7.17 8.37 4.01
N GLU A 209 7.38 7.85 2.81
CA GLU A 209 6.83 6.56 2.41
C GLU A 209 7.49 5.40 3.19
N LEU A 210 8.80 5.48 3.45
CA LEU A 210 9.52 4.53 4.30
C LEU A 210 9.00 4.56 5.74
N GLU A 211 8.73 5.74 6.30
CA GLU A 211 8.14 5.86 7.64
C GLU A 211 6.77 5.17 7.70
N VAL A 212 5.92 5.39 6.70
CA VAL A 212 4.61 4.76 6.60
C VAL A 212 4.73 3.24 6.50
N LEU A 213 5.59 2.73 5.60
CA LEU A 213 5.83 1.29 5.43
C LEU A 213 6.37 0.65 6.72
N SER A 214 7.32 1.31 7.38
CA SER A 214 7.90 0.83 8.63
C SER A 214 6.84 0.74 9.74
N MET A 215 5.97 1.74 9.83
CA MET A 215 4.85 1.73 10.78
C MET A 215 3.83 0.64 10.46
N GLN A 216 3.49 0.45 9.18
CA GLN A 216 2.59 -0.64 8.75
C GLN A 216 3.14 -2.01 9.12
N GLN A 217 4.44 -2.24 8.87
CA GLN A 217 5.09 -3.50 9.23
C GLN A 217 5.08 -3.72 10.75
N LYS A 218 5.34 -2.68 11.55
CA LYS A 218 5.26 -2.75 13.01
C LYS A 218 3.85 -3.11 13.49
N ILE A 219 2.82 -2.47 12.96
CA ILE A 219 1.41 -2.76 13.30
C ILE A 219 1.06 -4.21 12.92
N GLN A 220 1.50 -4.68 11.75
CA GLN A 220 1.28 -6.07 11.33
C GLN A 220 2.00 -7.07 12.25
N ALA A 221 3.22 -6.76 12.69
CA ALA A 221 3.97 -7.60 13.61
C ALA A 221 3.30 -7.67 15.00
N GLU A 222 2.82 -6.54 15.52
CA GLU A 222 2.09 -6.48 16.79
C GLU A 222 0.77 -7.27 16.72
N ALA A 223 -0.02 -7.08 15.66
CA ALA A 223 -1.27 -7.82 15.45
C ALA A 223 -1.05 -9.34 15.33
N ARG A 224 0.00 -9.78 14.60
CA ARG A 224 0.36 -11.21 14.53
C ARG A 224 0.76 -11.77 15.90
N GLY A 225 1.56 -11.01 16.66
CA GLY A 225 1.98 -11.42 18.00
C GLY A 225 0.81 -11.59 18.98
N GLU A 226 -0.21 -10.73 18.91
CA GLU A 226 -1.44 -10.87 19.71
C GLU A 226 -2.27 -12.09 19.28
N ILE A 227 -2.40 -12.34 17.97
CA ILE A 227 -3.09 -13.53 17.45
C ILE A 227 -2.38 -14.80 17.92
N ASP A 228 -1.05 -14.87 17.80
CA ASP A 228 -0.26 -16.04 18.19
C ASP A 228 -0.36 -16.32 19.70
N LYS A 229 -0.37 -15.27 20.54
CA LYS A 229 -0.59 -15.40 21.98
C LYS A 229 -1.98 -15.94 22.29
N THR A 230 -3.01 -15.39 21.65
CA THR A 230 -4.40 -15.79 21.87
C THR A 230 -4.64 -17.24 21.42
N GLN A 231 -4.09 -17.64 20.28
CA GLN A 231 -4.15 -19.02 19.80
C GLN A 231 -3.40 -19.98 20.75
N ARG A 232 -2.23 -19.58 21.24
CA ARG A 232 -1.45 -20.37 22.21
C ARG A 232 -2.20 -20.53 23.53
N GLU A 233 -2.79 -19.46 24.07
CA GLU A 233 -3.62 -19.53 25.28
C GLU A 233 -4.84 -20.41 25.11
N TYR A 234 -5.55 -20.29 23.97
CA TYR A 234 -6.68 -21.15 23.64
C TYR A 234 -6.26 -22.63 23.61
N TYR A 235 -5.15 -22.93 22.92
CA TYR A 235 -4.63 -24.29 22.82
C TYR A 235 -4.23 -24.86 24.18
N LEU A 236 -3.51 -24.09 25.01
CA LEU A 236 -3.11 -24.50 26.36
C LEU A 236 -4.32 -24.74 27.27
N ARG A 237 -5.38 -23.93 27.17
CA ARG A 237 -6.62 -24.13 27.93
C ARG A 237 -7.35 -25.41 27.53
N GLU A 238 -7.41 -25.71 26.23
CA GLU A 238 -8.01 -26.97 25.76
C GLU A 238 -7.17 -28.18 26.18
N GLN A 239 -5.84 -28.08 26.17
CA GLN A 239 -4.95 -29.12 26.71
C GLN A 239 -5.17 -29.35 28.21
N LEU A 240 -5.27 -28.28 29.01
CA LEU A 240 -5.54 -28.40 30.45
C LEU A 240 -6.88 -29.10 30.72
N LYS A 241 -7.93 -28.77 29.97
CA LYS A 241 -9.22 -29.47 30.09
C LYS A 241 -9.12 -30.95 29.72
N ALA A 242 -8.36 -31.29 28.68
CA ALA A 242 -8.15 -32.68 28.29
C ALA A 242 -7.38 -33.45 29.37
N ILE A 243 -6.33 -32.86 29.95
CA ILE A 243 -5.56 -33.45 31.06
C ILE A 243 -6.43 -33.64 32.30
N GLN A 244 -7.24 -32.64 32.70
CA GLN A 244 -8.17 -32.74 33.83
C GLN A 244 -9.21 -33.85 33.64
N LYS A 245 -9.63 -34.08 32.39
CA LYS A 245 -10.55 -35.17 32.03
C LYS A 245 -9.87 -36.54 32.08
N GLU A 246 -8.60 -36.65 31.66
CA GLU A 246 -7.82 -37.90 31.74
C GLU A 246 -7.37 -38.24 33.17
N LEU A 247 -7.09 -37.24 34.00
CA LEU A 247 -6.72 -37.39 35.41
C LEU A 247 -7.91 -37.75 36.31
N GLY A 248 -9.14 -37.74 35.79
CA GLY A 248 -10.34 -38.13 36.53
C GLY A 248 -10.83 -37.11 37.57
N GLU A 249 -10.23 -35.91 37.65
CA GLU A 249 -10.57 -34.85 38.63
C GLU A 249 -11.93 -34.16 38.36
N SER A 250 -12.76 -34.72 37.48
CA SER A 250 -13.97 -34.06 36.97
C SER A 250 -15.25 -34.31 37.80
N ASP A 251 -15.25 -35.20 38.79
CA ASP A 251 -16.48 -35.59 39.50
C ASP A 251 -16.48 -35.35 41.02
N ASP A 252 -15.34 -35.44 41.72
CA ASP A 252 -15.33 -35.35 43.20
C ASP A 252 -15.93 -34.05 43.75
N ARG A 253 -15.68 -32.93 43.08
CA ARG A 253 -16.21 -31.61 43.48
C ARG A 253 -17.71 -31.49 43.26
N ALA A 254 -18.20 -32.02 42.13
CA ALA A 254 -19.62 -31.98 41.81
C ALA A 254 -20.40 -32.93 42.74
N GLU A 255 -19.81 -34.08 43.06
CA GLU A 255 -20.35 -35.06 43.99
C GLU A 255 -20.40 -34.50 45.42
N GLU A 256 -19.34 -33.86 45.90
CA GLU A 256 -19.28 -33.24 47.22
C GLU A 256 -20.35 -32.13 47.41
N ILE A 257 -20.51 -31.26 46.41
CA ILE A 257 -21.52 -30.20 46.46
C ILE A 257 -22.94 -30.79 46.47
N SER A 258 -23.16 -31.88 45.71
CA SER A 258 -24.43 -32.59 45.68
C SER A 258 -24.74 -33.26 47.02
N GLU A 259 -23.72 -33.83 47.68
CA GLU A 259 -23.85 -34.47 48.99
C GLU A 259 -24.21 -33.46 50.09
N PHE A 260 -23.50 -32.32 50.17
CA PHE A 260 -23.85 -31.27 51.12
C PHE A 260 -25.26 -30.73 50.89
N ARG A 261 -25.70 -30.59 49.63
CA ARG A 261 -27.05 -30.13 49.32
C ARG A 261 -28.11 -31.09 49.87
N LYS A 262 -27.91 -32.41 49.72
CA LYS A 262 -28.82 -33.42 50.27
C LYS A 262 -28.84 -33.36 51.79
N ARG A 263 -27.65 -33.38 52.43
CA ARG A 263 -27.55 -33.34 53.88
C ARG A 263 -28.24 -32.09 54.47
N ILE A 264 -28.08 -30.91 53.85
CA ILE A 264 -28.74 -29.67 54.31
C ILE A 264 -30.26 -29.80 54.28
N THR A 265 -30.82 -30.44 53.25
CA THR A 265 -32.27 -30.68 53.15
C THR A 265 -32.77 -31.71 54.16
N GLU A 266 -31.96 -32.72 54.50
CA GLU A 266 -32.31 -33.77 55.46
C GLU A 266 -32.23 -33.32 56.92
N ALA A 267 -31.32 -32.40 57.25
CA ALA A 267 -31.11 -31.89 58.60
C ALA A 267 -32.29 -31.07 59.16
N LYS A 268 -33.29 -30.70 58.32
CA LYS A 268 -34.52 -29.98 58.71
C LYS A 268 -34.26 -28.79 59.64
N MET A 269 -33.26 -28.00 59.29
CA MET A 269 -32.80 -26.87 60.10
C MET A 269 -33.86 -25.76 60.20
N PRO A 270 -33.83 -24.92 61.25
CA PRO A 270 -34.62 -23.70 61.31
C PRO A 270 -34.36 -22.78 60.11
N GLU A 271 -35.37 -22.07 59.64
CA GLU A 271 -35.35 -21.31 58.37
C GLU A 271 -34.15 -20.34 58.24
N LYS A 272 -33.74 -19.71 59.35
CA LYS A 272 -32.57 -18.81 59.37
C LYS A 272 -31.25 -19.54 59.14
N VAL A 273 -31.12 -20.76 59.64
CA VAL A 273 -29.91 -21.58 59.54
C VAL A 273 -29.81 -22.21 58.14
N ALA A 274 -30.93 -22.71 57.61
CA ALA A 274 -30.99 -23.27 56.26
C ALA A 274 -30.58 -22.23 55.19
N LYS A 275 -31.06 -20.98 55.30
CA LYS A 275 -30.68 -19.89 54.39
C LYS A 275 -29.18 -19.57 54.43
N GLU A 276 -28.57 -19.61 55.62
CA GLU A 276 -27.13 -19.36 55.74
C GLU A 276 -26.31 -20.56 55.22
N ALA A 277 -26.74 -21.80 55.48
CA ALA A 277 -26.12 -23.02 54.92
C ALA A 277 -26.13 -23.03 53.38
N GLU A 278 -27.27 -22.69 52.75
CA GLU A 278 -27.35 -22.58 51.28
C GLU A 278 -26.43 -21.48 50.71
N LYS A 279 -26.32 -20.36 51.42
CA LYS A 279 -25.45 -19.24 51.02
C LYS A 279 -23.97 -19.64 51.09
N GLN A 280 -23.56 -20.36 52.14
CA GLN A 280 -22.20 -20.85 52.27
C GLN A 280 -21.90 -21.99 51.27
N LEU A 281 -22.86 -22.86 50.97
CA LEU A 281 -22.71 -23.88 49.92
C LEU A 281 -22.49 -23.26 48.52
N LYS A 282 -23.27 -22.23 48.17
CA LYS A 282 -23.05 -21.47 46.91
C LYS A 282 -21.70 -20.75 46.89
N ARG A 283 -21.18 -20.37 48.05
CA ARG A 283 -19.85 -19.75 48.19
C ARG A 283 -18.75 -20.80 47.95
N LEU A 284 -18.88 -21.99 48.55
CA LEU A 284 -17.97 -23.12 48.35
C LEU A 284 -17.92 -23.55 46.87
N GLU A 285 -19.07 -23.59 46.18
CA GLU A 285 -19.17 -23.92 44.76
C GLU A 285 -18.35 -22.99 43.85
N ARG A 286 -18.12 -21.73 44.26
CA ARG A 286 -17.37 -20.73 43.48
C ARG A 286 -15.90 -20.58 43.89
N MET A 287 -15.50 -21.18 45.01
CA MET A 287 -14.14 -21.07 45.55
C MET A 287 -13.19 -22.10 44.93
N HIS A 288 -11.87 -21.83 45.00
CA HIS A 288 -10.86 -22.82 44.65
C HIS A 288 -10.63 -23.76 45.85
N PRO A 289 -10.63 -25.10 45.67
CA PRO A 289 -10.63 -26.07 46.76
C PRO A 289 -9.42 -25.96 47.71
N ASP A 290 -8.25 -25.59 47.20
CA ASP A 290 -7.02 -25.47 48.01
C ASP A 290 -6.90 -24.19 48.84
N THR A 291 -7.94 -23.33 48.84
CA THR A 291 -7.90 -22.10 49.63
C THR A 291 -8.24 -22.38 51.10
N ALA A 292 -7.54 -21.71 52.02
CA ALA A 292 -7.84 -21.80 53.46
C ALA A 292 -9.30 -21.41 53.78
N GLU A 293 -9.89 -20.51 52.97
CA GLU A 293 -11.31 -20.16 53.06
C GLU A 293 -12.24 -21.32 52.69
N ALA A 294 -11.94 -22.08 51.62
CA ALA A 294 -12.74 -23.23 51.22
C ALA A 294 -12.74 -24.33 52.29
N SER A 295 -11.58 -24.62 52.89
CA SER A 295 -11.49 -25.58 54.01
C SER A 295 -12.33 -25.12 55.21
N THR A 296 -12.29 -23.83 55.55
CA THR A 296 -13.08 -23.27 56.65
C THR A 296 -14.59 -23.36 56.39
N VAL A 297 -15.01 -23.06 55.16
CA VAL A 297 -16.42 -23.15 54.76
C VAL A 297 -16.90 -24.60 54.74
N ARG A 298 -16.06 -25.54 54.28
CA ARG A 298 -16.35 -26.99 54.31
C ARG A 298 -16.59 -27.47 55.74
N THR A 299 -15.67 -27.19 56.66
CA THR A 299 -15.81 -27.59 58.08
C THR A 299 -17.04 -26.94 58.73
N TYR A 300 -17.35 -25.69 58.37
CA TYR A 300 -18.55 -25.03 58.87
C TYR A 300 -19.84 -25.69 58.36
N LEU A 301 -19.90 -26.07 57.08
CA LEU A 301 -21.02 -26.81 56.51
C LEU A 301 -21.12 -28.22 57.11
N GLU A 302 -20.01 -28.92 57.34
CA GLU A 302 -20.01 -30.23 58.00
C GLU A 302 -20.55 -30.16 59.44
N TRP A 303 -20.24 -29.09 60.17
CA TRP A 303 -20.72 -28.90 61.54
C TRP A 303 -22.22 -28.56 61.61
N LEU A 304 -22.72 -27.83 60.61
CA LEU A 304 -24.12 -27.42 60.57
C LEU A 304 -25.07 -28.59 60.29
N VAL A 305 -24.62 -29.62 59.55
CA VAL A 305 -25.48 -30.57 58.86
C VAL A 305 -25.38 -31.99 59.38
#